data_AF-F6ZRY4-F1
#
_entry.id   AF-F6ZRY4-F1
#
_cell.length_a   1.000
_cell.length_b   1.000
_cell.length_c   1.000
_cell.angle_alpha   90.00
_cell.angle_beta   90.00
_cell.angle_gamma   90.00
#
_symmetry.space_group_name_H-M   'P 1'
#
loop_
_entity.id
_entity.type
_entity.pdbx_description
1 polymer ?
#
loop_
_entity_poly.entity_id
_entity_poly.type
_entity_poly.pdbx_seq_one_letter_code
_entity_poly.pdbx_strand_id
1 'polypeptide(L)'
;MLQAVHRLLYYAMVEEFLWKRDPGKLGEQLLDLLDDFDKMLCSDAHFSMGKWIQDAKILGTTAEEKDLYEYNARIQVTLWGPNGEILDYASKHWCSLVKHYYRPRWALFVSYLNHAYATKSKFDHKAFASDVFTNVEEPFTKDRSVFPSTATGNAIELAKDMYIKWRPFLNDV
;
A
#
# COMPACT_ATOMS: atom_id res chain seq x y z
N MET A 1 8.60 -13.60 1.98
CA MET A 1 9.88 -12.87 2.18
C MET A 1 9.65 -11.38 2.37
N LEU A 2 9.16 -10.64 1.36
CA LEU A 2 9.03 -9.17 1.44
C LEU A 2 8.14 -8.68 2.59
N GLN A 3 7.03 -9.36 2.91
CA GLN A 3 6.23 -9.03 4.10
C GLN A 3 6.98 -9.21 5.43
N ALA A 4 7.89 -10.19 5.51
CA ALA A 4 8.71 -10.39 6.70
C ALA A 4 9.72 -9.24 6.84
N VAL A 5 10.36 -8.85 5.73
CA VAL A 5 11.26 -7.68 5.70
C VAL A 5 10.50 -6.40 6.06
N HIS A 6 9.30 -6.20 5.52
CA HIS A 6 8.44 -5.07 5.87
C HIS A 6 8.18 -5.00 7.38
N ARG A 7 7.85 -6.15 7.99
CA ARG A 7 7.61 -6.24 9.44
C ARG A 7 8.87 -5.89 10.25
N LEU A 8 10.05 -6.34 9.81
CA LEU A 8 11.32 -6.01 10.47
C LEU A 8 11.65 -4.52 10.35
N LEU A 9 11.54 -3.94 9.15
CA LEU A 9 11.72 -2.51 8.93
C LEU A 9 10.77 -1.67 9.78
N TYR A 10 9.49 -2.08 9.86
CA TYR A 10 8.51 -1.41 10.72
C TYR A 10 8.93 -1.41 12.19
N TYR A 11 9.31 -2.57 12.75
CA TYR A 11 9.71 -2.64 14.15
C TYR A 11 10.97 -1.83 14.42
N ALA A 12 11.99 -1.94 13.56
CA ALA A 12 13.21 -1.16 13.69
C ALA A 12 12.92 0.35 13.63
N MET A 13 12.07 0.79 12.70
CA MET A 13 11.69 2.19 12.54
C MET A 13 10.98 2.73 13.79
N VAL A 14 10.01 1.99 14.31
CA VAL A 14 9.29 2.36 15.53
C VAL A 14 10.22 2.35 16.74
N GLU A 15 11.14 1.40 16.82
CA GLU A 15 12.14 1.33 17.87
C GLU A 15 13.04 2.57 17.87
N GLU A 16 13.61 2.96 16.72
CA GLU A 16 14.39 4.21 16.59
C GLU A 16 13.61 5.42 17.12
N PHE A 17 12.34 5.56 16.71
CA PHE A 17 11.48 6.64 17.17
C PHE A 17 11.26 6.63 18.70
N LEU A 18 10.99 5.45 19.28
CA LEU A 18 10.78 5.29 20.71
C LEU A 18 12.05 5.63 21.52
N TRP A 19 13.23 5.27 21.00
CA TRP A 19 14.52 5.62 21.58
C TRP A 19 15.00 7.04 21.26
N LYS A 20 14.14 7.90 20.68
CA LYS A 20 14.45 9.29 20.33
C LYS A 20 15.61 9.41 19.34
N ARG A 21 15.72 8.44 18.44
CA ARG A 21 16.61 8.44 17.28
C ARG A 21 15.79 8.64 15.99
N ASP A 22 16.48 8.97 14.91
CA ASP A 22 15.85 9.32 13.63
C ASP A 22 15.29 8.06 12.92
N PRO A 23 13.96 7.95 12.74
CA PRO A 23 13.35 6.81 12.06
C PRO A 23 13.39 6.92 10.52
N GLY A 24 13.78 8.09 9.97
CA GLY A 24 13.52 8.46 8.58
C GLY A 24 14.11 7.51 7.55
N LYS A 25 15.37 7.08 7.74
CA LYS A 25 16.03 6.16 6.80
C LYS A 25 15.31 4.82 6.68
N LEU A 26 14.83 4.26 7.80
CA LEU A 26 14.08 3.00 7.80
C LEU A 26 12.70 3.18 7.17
N GLY A 27 12.09 4.35 7.37
CA GLY A 27 10.85 4.73 6.68
C GLY A 27 11.01 4.75 5.16
N GLU A 28 12.06 5.39 4.64
CA GLU A 28 12.33 5.40 3.19
C GLU A 28 12.59 3.99 2.64
N GLN A 29 13.33 3.16 3.38
CA GLN A 29 13.55 1.75 3.00
C GLN A 29 12.24 0.95 2.98
N LEU A 30 11.32 1.20 3.91
CA LEU A 30 10.01 0.56 3.92
C LEU A 30 9.17 0.98 2.71
N LEU A 31 9.21 2.25 2.31
CA LEU A 31 8.49 2.73 1.12
C LEU A 31 9.07 2.16 -0.18
N ASP A 32 10.40 2.08 -0.29
CA ASP A 32 11.09 1.44 -1.41
C ASP A 32 10.75 -0.06 -1.50
N LEU A 33 10.66 -0.75 -0.35
CA LEU A 33 10.19 -2.13 -0.30
C LEU A 33 8.76 -2.30 -0.85
N LEU A 34 7.86 -1.35 -0.57
CA LEU A 34 6.50 -1.39 -1.09
C LEU A 34 6.44 -1.15 -2.60
N ASP A 35 7.29 -0.28 -3.13
CA ASP A 35 7.43 -0.09 -4.58
C ASP A 35 7.92 -1.37 -5.27
N ASP A 36 8.93 -2.02 -4.70
CA ASP A 36 9.44 -3.30 -5.17
C ASP A 36 8.40 -4.44 -5.04
N PHE A 37 7.62 -4.42 -3.97
CA PHE A 37 6.56 -5.40 -3.77
C PHE A 37 5.45 -5.24 -4.81
N ASP A 38 5.02 -4.02 -5.09
CA ASP A 38 4.05 -3.73 -6.17
C ASP A 38 4.60 -4.19 -7.53
N LYS A 39 5.86 -3.85 -7.84
CA LYS A 39 6.52 -4.28 -9.08
C LYS A 39 6.56 -5.80 -9.23
N MET A 40 6.83 -6.54 -8.15
CA MET A 40 6.79 -8.00 -8.17
C MET A 40 5.38 -8.53 -8.44
N LEU A 41 4.36 -7.96 -7.80
CA LEU A 41 2.96 -8.35 -8.03
C LEU A 41 2.51 -8.06 -9.46
N CYS A 42 3.00 -6.98 -10.07
CA CYS A 42 2.69 -6.64 -11.46
C CYS A 42 3.28 -7.60 -12.50
N SER A 43 4.12 -8.57 -12.08
CA SER A 43 4.72 -9.57 -12.98
C SER A 43 3.84 -10.79 -13.24
N ASP A 44 2.67 -10.86 -12.60
CA ASP A 44 1.68 -11.93 -12.84
C ASP A 44 0.26 -11.35 -12.81
N ALA A 45 -0.52 -11.63 -13.86
CA ALA A 45 -1.87 -11.10 -14.05
C ALA A 45 -2.86 -11.56 -12.97
N HIS A 46 -2.59 -12.66 -12.26
CA HIS A 46 -3.43 -13.15 -11.16
C HIS A 46 -3.42 -12.21 -9.94
N PHE A 47 -2.44 -11.31 -9.84
CA PHE A 47 -2.37 -10.29 -8.79
C PHE A 47 -2.79 -8.90 -9.31
N SER A 48 -3.56 -8.79 -10.39
CA SER A 48 -3.92 -7.49 -10.97
C SER A 48 -5.20 -6.88 -10.38
N MET A 49 -5.06 -5.71 -9.76
CA MET A 49 -6.21 -4.86 -9.40
C MET A 49 -6.92 -4.31 -10.65
N GLY A 50 -6.16 -4.02 -11.72
CA GLY A 50 -6.72 -3.55 -12.99
C GLY A 50 -7.69 -4.57 -13.59
N LYS A 51 -7.34 -5.86 -13.56
CA LYS A 51 -8.23 -6.94 -13.96
C LYS A 51 -9.50 -6.99 -13.11
N TRP A 52 -9.37 -6.94 -11.78
CA TRP A 52 -10.52 -6.93 -10.86
C TRP A 52 -11.52 -5.80 -11.17
N ILE A 53 -11.01 -4.58 -11.36
CA ILE A 53 -11.86 -3.43 -11.70
C ILE A 53 -12.48 -3.58 -13.09
N GLN A 54 -11.71 -4.01 -14.09
CA GLN A 54 -12.24 -4.21 -15.44
C GLN A 54 -13.36 -5.25 -15.48
N ASP A 55 -13.16 -6.38 -14.79
CA ASP A 55 -14.16 -7.45 -14.69
C ASP A 55 -15.46 -6.91 -14.04
N ALA A 56 -15.36 -6.10 -12.98
CA ALA A 56 -16.52 -5.46 -12.36
C ALA A 56 -17.24 -4.49 -13.32
N LYS A 57 -16.50 -3.64 -14.04
CA LYS A 57 -17.07 -2.68 -14.99
C LYS A 57 -17.78 -3.36 -16.15
N ILE A 58 -17.31 -4.52 -16.63
CA ILE A 58 -17.93 -5.21 -17.76
C ILE A 58 -19.34 -5.72 -17.41
N LEU A 59 -19.67 -5.89 -16.12
CA LEU A 59 -21.00 -6.28 -15.67
C LEU A 59 -22.04 -5.16 -15.80
N GLY A 60 -21.62 -3.89 -15.90
CA GLY A 60 -22.53 -2.74 -16.01
C GLY A 60 -22.95 -2.47 -17.46
N THR A 61 -24.20 -2.09 -17.67
CA THR A 61 -24.73 -1.78 -19.01
C THR A 61 -24.66 -0.30 -19.37
N THR A 62 -24.89 0.59 -18.40
CA THR A 62 -24.76 2.05 -18.57
C THR A 62 -23.45 2.59 -18.00
N ALA A 63 -23.10 3.85 -18.30
CA ALA A 63 -21.90 4.47 -17.73
C ALA A 63 -21.99 4.57 -16.19
N GLU A 64 -23.17 4.91 -15.68
CA GLU A 64 -23.46 5.05 -14.25
C GLU A 64 -23.32 3.70 -13.52
N GLU A 65 -23.81 2.62 -14.12
CA GLU A 65 -23.63 1.27 -13.56
C GLU A 65 -22.16 0.85 -13.53
N LYS A 66 -21.40 1.16 -14.57
CA LYS A 66 -19.96 0.85 -14.62
C LYS A 66 -19.19 1.60 -13.53
N ASP A 67 -19.50 2.87 -13.33
CA ASP A 67 -18.88 3.68 -12.28
C ASP A 67 -19.27 3.19 -10.88
N LEU A 68 -20.53 2.77 -10.68
CA LEU A 68 -20.99 2.17 -9.43
C LEU A 68 -20.28 0.84 -9.15
N TYR A 69 -20.10 -0.01 -10.16
CA TYR A 69 -19.42 -1.29 -10.00
C TYR A 69 -17.92 -1.14 -9.78
N GLU A 70 -17.27 -0.16 -10.40
CA GLU A 70 -15.89 0.18 -10.06
C GLU A 70 -15.77 0.68 -8.61
N TYR A 71 -16.67 1.56 -8.17
CA TYR A 71 -16.71 2.02 -6.77
C TYR A 71 -16.87 0.83 -5.81
N ASN A 72 -17.84 -0.06 -6.08
CA ASN A 72 -18.06 -1.27 -5.27
C ASN A 72 -16.84 -2.20 -5.26
N ALA A 73 -16.17 -2.37 -6.40
CA ALA A 73 -14.99 -3.21 -6.52
C ALA A 73 -13.81 -2.65 -5.69
N ARG A 74 -13.61 -1.32 -5.68
CA ARG A 74 -12.57 -0.66 -4.90
C ARG A 74 -12.87 -0.70 -3.41
N ILE A 75 -14.10 -0.40 -3.01
CA ILE A 75 -14.47 -0.33 -1.60
C ILE A 75 -14.42 -1.72 -0.94
N GLN A 76 -14.84 -2.77 -1.65
CA GLN A 76 -14.88 -4.13 -1.10
C GLN A 76 -13.50 -4.59 -0.59
N VAL A 77 -12.41 -4.25 -1.29
CA VAL A 77 -11.04 -4.66 -0.94
C VAL A 77 -10.30 -3.63 -0.08
N THR A 78 -10.96 -2.54 0.32
CA THR A 78 -10.37 -1.45 1.11
C THR A 78 -11.24 -1.07 2.31
N LEU A 79 -12.09 -0.04 2.21
CA LEU A 79 -12.90 0.48 3.31
C LEU A 79 -14.06 -0.43 3.73
N TRP A 80 -14.47 -1.35 2.85
CA TRP A 80 -15.62 -2.27 2.96
C TRP A 80 -17.00 -1.57 2.99
N GLY A 81 -17.09 -0.37 3.54
CA GLY A 81 -18.23 0.53 3.42
C GLY A 81 -17.78 2.00 3.31
N PRO A 82 -18.73 2.95 3.13
CA PRO A 82 -18.44 4.35 2.79
C PRO A 82 -17.58 5.09 3.82
N ASN A 83 -17.59 4.66 5.08
CA ASN A 83 -16.87 5.32 6.17
C ASN A 83 -15.77 4.43 6.78
N GLY A 84 -15.36 3.35 6.10
CA GLY A 84 -14.36 2.44 6.64
C GLY A 84 -14.88 1.50 7.72
N GLU A 85 -16.16 1.10 7.65
CA GLU A 85 -16.86 0.31 8.67
C GLU A 85 -16.14 -0.99 9.03
N ILE A 86 -15.48 -1.63 8.04
CA ILE A 86 -14.65 -2.83 8.27
C ILE A 86 -13.34 -2.70 7.48
N LEU A 87 -12.61 -1.63 7.77
CA LEU A 87 -11.34 -1.28 7.11
C LEU A 87 -10.39 -2.47 6.92
N ASP A 88 -9.91 -2.64 5.69
CA ASP A 88 -8.93 -3.64 5.25
C ASP A 88 -9.33 -5.12 5.41
N TYR A 89 -10.60 -5.42 5.74
CA TYR A 89 -11.06 -6.80 5.98
C TYR A 89 -10.78 -7.75 4.81
N ALA A 90 -11.10 -7.31 3.58
CA ALA A 90 -10.84 -8.08 2.37
C ALA A 90 -9.63 -7.53 1.61
N SER A 91 -8.61 -7.05 2.33
CA SER A 91 -7.32 -6.64 1.77
C SER A 91 -6.72 -7.69 0.83
N LYS A 92 -5.94 -7.21 -0.14
CA LYS A 92 -5.28 -8.03 -1.17
C LYS A 92 -3.87 -7.52 -1.41
N HIS A 93 -2.96 -8.42 -1.73
CA HIS A 93 -1.65 -8.06 -2.28
C HIS A 93 -1.76 -8.06 -3.80
N TRP A 94 -2.24 -6.96 -4.34
CA TRP A 94 -2.40 -6.78 -5.79
C TRP A 94 -1.51 -5.66 -6.32
N CYS A 95 -1.00 -5.86 -7.53
CA CYS A 95 -0.41 -4.83 -8.37
C CYS A 95 -1.35 -3.63 -8.47
N SER A 96 -0.77 -2.43 -8.41
CA SER A 96 -1.46 -1.14 -8.32
C SER A 96 -2.19 -0.89 -6.99
N LEU A 97 -2.75 -1.90 -6.32
CA LEU A 97 -3.35 -1.70 -5.00
C LEU A 97 -2.28 -1.35 -3.95
N VAL A 98 -1.14 -2.04 -3.98
CA VAL A 98 -0.01 -1.73 -3.08
C VAL A 98 0.50 -0.31 -3.32
N LYS A 99 0.77 0.05 -4.57
CA LYS A 99 1.29 1.36 -4.92
C LYS A 99 0.31 2.52 -4.68
N HIS A 100 -0.97 2.34 -4.96
CA HIS A 100 -1.95 3.43 -4.97
C HIS A 100 -2.81 3.52 -3.70
N TYR A 101 -2.85 2.48 -2.86
CA TYR A 101 -3.62 2.49 -1.60
C TYR A 101 -2.73 2.28 -0.37
N TYR A 102 -1.92 1.22 -0.32
CA TYR A 102 -1.14 0.91 0.89
C TYR A 102 0.09 1.80 1.04
N ARG A 103 0.87 2.00 -0.01
CA ARG A 103 2.11 2.80 0.03
C ARG A 103 1.85 4.27 0.44
N PRO A 104 0.82 4.98 -0.05
CA PRO A 104 0.57 6.36 0.39
C PRO A 104 0.18 6.45 1.88
N ARG A 105 -0.52 5.43 2.42
CA ARG A 105 -0.81 5.35 3.87
C ARG A 105 0.48 5.21 4.69
N TRP A 106 1.40 4.35 4.25
CA TRP A 106 2.71 4.22 4.87
C TRP A 106 3.56 5.49 4.73
N ALA A 107 3.50 6.19 3.60
CA ALA A 107 4.21 7.46 3.41
C ALA A 107 3.70 8.54 4.38
N LEU A 108 2.38 8.63 4.61
CA LEU A 108 1.83 9.49 5.65
C LEU A 108 2.33 9.08 7.04
N PHE A 109 2.37 7.78 7.35
CA PHE A 109 2.86 7.31 8.65
C PHE A 109 4.32 7.70 8.89
N VAL A 110 5.19 7.47 7.90
CA VAL A 110 6.61 7.85 7.95
C VAL A 110 6.77 9.36 8.10
N SER A 111 6.00 10.15 7.35
CA SER A 111 6.00 11.62 7.45
C SER A 111 5.63 12.10 8.87
N TYR A 112 4.57 11.53 9.46
CA TYR A 112 4.14 11.87 10.82
C TYR A 112 5.17 11.46 11.88
N LEU A 113 5.80 10.29 11.73
CA LEU A 113 6.89 9.88 12.63
C LEU A 113 8.08 10.83 12.54
N ASN A 114 8.52 11.18 11.34
CA ASN A 114 9.62 12.12 11.11
C ASN A 114 9.31 13.50 11.67
N HIS A 115 8.08 13.99 11.48
CA HIS A 115 7.63 15.25 12.05
C HIS A 115 7.65 15.23 13.57
N ALA A 116 7.11 14.18 14.20
CA ALA A 116 7.09 14.04 15.64
C ALA A 116 8.51 13.95 16.22
N TYR A 117 9.43 13.25 15.53
CA TYR A 117 10.85 13.19 15.87
C TYR A 117 11.50 14.59 15.82
N ALA A 118 11.40 15.28 14.69
CA ALA A 118 12.03 16.58 14.46
C ALA A 118 11.53 17.65 15.46
N THR A 119 10.25 17.60 15.82
CA THR A 119 9.61 18.54 16.75
C THR A 119 9.67 18.10 18.22
N LYS A 120 10.22 16.91 18.50
CA LYS A 120 10.25 16.29 19.84
C LYS A 120 8.86 16.16 20.47
N SER A 121 7.83 15.98 19.64
CA SER A 121 6.44 15.84 20.04
C SER A 121 6.02 14.36 20.10
N LYS A 122 4.78 14.10 20.53
CA LYS A 122 4.19 12.76 20.47
C LYS A 122 3.56 12.55 19.10
N PHE A 123 3.52 11.30 18.66
CA PHE A 123 2.78 10.93 17.45
C PHE A 123 1.28 11.21 17.65
N ASP A 124 0.68 12.04 16.80
CA ASP A 124 -0.75 12.33 16.84
C ASP A 124 -1.53 11.29 16.01
N HIS A 125 -2.00 10.25 16.69
CA HIS A 125 -2.77 9.19 16.07
C HIS A 125 -4.09 9.66 15.44
N LYS A 126 -4.73 10.69 16.00
CA LYS A 126 -6.03 11.16 15.50
C LYS A 126 -5.86 11.96 14.23
N ALA A 127 -4.90 12.88 14.21
CA ALA A 127 -4.56 13.64 13.01
C ALA A 127 -4.09 12.70 11.90
N PHE A 128 -3.20 11.74 12.21
CA PHE A 128 -2.75 10.74 11.25
C PHE A 128 -3.92 9.93 10.64
N ALA A 129 -4.81 9.38 11.48
CA ALA A 129 -5.94 8.59 10.99
C ALA A 129 -6.89 9.42 10.12
N SER A 130 -7.15 10.67 10.49
CA SER A 130 -7.96 11.60 9.70
C SER A 130 -7.32 11.86 8.33
N ASP A 131 -6.02 12.17 8.31
CA ASP A 131 -5.30 12.47 7.08
C ASP A 131 -5.19 11.25 6.16
N VAL A 132 -5.02 10.06 6.72
CA VAL A 132 -5.05 8.80 5.95
C VAL A 132 -6.40 8.61 5.27
N PHE A 133 -7.50 8.77 6.00
CA PHE A 133 -8.83 8.60 5.43
C PHE A 133 -9.10 9.64 4.32
N THR A 134 -8.87 10.92 4.62
CA THR A 134 -9.20 12.03 3.72
C THR A 134 -8.28 12.12 2.51
N ASN A 135 -6.98 11.84 2.66
CA ASN A 135 -6.01 12.05 1.58
C ASN A 135 -5.72 10.77 0.77
N VAL A 136 -6.07 9.59 1.30
CA VAL A 136 -5.77 8.32 0.63
C VAL A 136 -7.00 7.44 0.48
N GLU A 137 -7.62 7.05 1.60
CA GLU A 137 -8.56 5.93 1.57
C GLU A 137 -9.87 6.29 0.87
N GLU A 138 -10.48 7.42 1.20
CA GLU A 138 -11.70 7.89 0.54
C GLU A 138 -11.44 8.28 -0.94
N PRO A 139 -10.43 9.10 -1.28
CA PRO A 139 -10.15 9.43 -2.68
C PRO A 139 -9.89 8.21 -3.56
N PHE A 140 -9.24 7.17 -3.03
CA PHE A 140 -8.97 5.94 -3.78
C PHE A 140 -10.25 5.24 -4.27
N THR A 141 -11.35 5.30 -3.51
CA THR A 141 -12.64 4.71 -3.92
C THR A 141 -13.32 5.49 -5.07
N LYS A 142 -13.02 6.79 -5.16
CA LYS A 142 -13.59 7.73 -6.13
C LYS A 142 -12.70 7.92 -7.36
N ASP A 143 -11.43 7.51 -7.27
CA ASP A 143 -10.49 7.51 -8.38
C ASP A 143 -11.00 6.66 -9.56
N ARG A 144 -10.66 7.11 -10.77
CA ARG A 144 -11.02 6.45 -12.05
C ARG A 144 -9.80 6.21 -12.93
N SER A 145 -8.61 6.21 -12.32
CA SER A 145 -7.37 5.86 -13.02
C SER A 145 -7.45 4.44 -13.55
N VAL A 146 -6.97 4.23 -14.77
CA VAL A 146 -6.93 2.92 -15.40
C VAL A 146 -5.64 2.21 -15.01
N PHE A 147 -5.76 1.02 -14.42
CA PHE A 147 -4.62 0.21 -14.03
C PHE A 147 -4.36 -0.94 -15.03
N PRO A 148 -3.10 -1.39 -15.18
CA PRO A 148 -2.76 -2.52 -16.03
C PRO A 148 -3.50 -3.80 -15.62
N SER A 149 -4.09 -4.50 -16.60
CA SER A 149 -4.74 -5.81 -16.41
C SER A 149 -3.90 -7.00 -16.88
N THR A 150 -2.75 -6.73 -17.50
CA THR A 150 -1.80 -7.74 -17.97
C THR A 150 -0.51 -7.69 -17.15
N ALA A 151 0.19 -8.84 -17.10
CA ALA A 151 1.49 -8.95 -16.47
C ALA A 151 2.55 -8.10 -17.19
N THR A 152 3.50 -7.58 -16.42
CA THR A 152 4.64 -6.79 -16.92
C THR A 152 5.95 -7.27 -16.29
N GLY A 153 7.00 -7.38 -17.11
CA GLY A 153 8.31 -7.88 -16.65
C GLY A 153 8.39 -9.41 -16.55
N ASN A 154 9.51 -9.90 -16.01
CA ASN A 154 9.77 -11.32 -15.82
C ASN A 154 9.77 -11.65 -14.32
N ALA A 155 8.81 -12.45 -13.88
CA ALA A 155 8.63 -12.79 -12.47
C ALA A 155 9.85 -13.46 -11.84
N ILE A 156 10.57 -14.31 -12.59
CA ILE A 156 11.75 -15.02 -12.08
C ILE A 156 12.91 -14.05 -11.85
N GLU A 157 13.18 -13.18 -12.83
CA GLU A 157 14.26 -12.20 -12.70
C GLU A 157 13.95 -11.17 -11.60
N LEU A 158 12.70 -10.68 -11.53
CA LEU A 158 12.29 -9.78 -10.45
C LEU A 158 12.40 -10.47 -9.08
N ALA A 159 12.00 -11.74 -8.95
CA ALA A 159 12.13 -12.46 -7.69
C ALA A 159 13.61 -12.59 -7.25
N LYS A 160 14.54 -12.82 -8.20
CA LYS A 160 15.97 -12.84 -7.91
C LYS A 160 16.47 -11.46 -7.46
N ASP A 161 16.08 -10.39 -8.15
CA ASP A 161 16.45 -9.02 -7.80
C ASP A 161 15.97 -8.68 -6.38
N MET A 162 14.70 -8.98 -6.08
CA MET A 162 14.11 -8.76 -4.76
C MET A 162 14.79 -9.58 -3.68
N TYR A 163 15.18 -10.81 -3.98
CA TYR A 163 15.94 -11.65 -3.07
C TYR A 163 17.31 -11.05 -2.75
N ILE A 164 18.06 -10.63 -3.77
CA ILE A 164 19.39 -10.03 -3.58
C ILE A 164 19.30 -8.74 -2.76
N LYS A 165 18.34 -7.86 -3.08
CA LYS A 165 18.19 -6.56 -2.41
C LYS A 165 17.72 -6.69 -0.96
N TRP A 166 16.72 -7.54 -0.69
CA TRP A 166 16.01 -7.52 0.60
C TRP A 166 16.40 -8.65 1.55
N ARG A 167 17.09 -9.71 1.09
CA ARG A 167 17.57 -10.78 1.97
C ARG A 167 18.47 -10.29 3.11
N PRO A 168 19.39 -9.32 2.94
CA PRO A 168 20.27 -8.90 4.04
C PRO A 168 19.51 -8.51 5.31
N PHE A 169 18.36 -7.86 5.18
CA PHE A 169 17.49 -7.47 6.30
C PHE A 169 16.90 -8.65 7.09
N LEU A 170 16.95 -9.88 6.55
CA LEU A 170 16.52 -11.10 7.27
C LEU A 170 17.65 -11.76 8.06
N ASN A 171 18.90 -11.41 7.77
CA ASN A 171 20.07 -12.02 8.41
C ASN A 171 20.58 -11.19 9.62
N ASP A 172 20.12 -9.95 9.77
CA ASP A 172 20.49 -9.03 10.86
C ASP A 172 19.57 -9.19 12.09
N VAL A 173 18.87 -10.33 12.21
CA VAL A 173 17.94 -10.70 13.31
C VAL A 173 18.39 -11.98 13.98
#